data_AF-A0A6G3WXF3-F1
#
_entry.id   AF-A0A6G3WXF3-F1
#
_cell.length_a   1.000
_cell.length_b   1.000
_cell.length_c   1.000
_cell.angle_alpha   90.00
_cell.angle_beta   90.00
_cell.angle_gamma   90.00
#
_symmetry.space_group_name_H-M   'P 1'
#
loop_
_entity.id
_entity.type
_entity.pdbx_description
1 polymer ?
#
loop_
_entity_poly.entity_id
_entity_poly.type
_entity_poly.pdbx_seq_one_letter_code
_entity_poly.pdbx_strand_id
1 'polypeptide(L)'
;LCGALGALPMAAVVVRSTANAQAGATTALSRIAHGVWLLLFAALLPAAVGIIPLAALAGILVHAGCKLVPAKEFGPLWREHRGEAVLLAVTAIAIVVTNLFEGVVLGLLLAVVKSAWETSHVQLTTRRLTGGRVVVTLTGNATFLRLPRILEQLEELPQDQPIELDLTGLRHLDHA
;
A
#
# COMPACT_ATOMS: atom_id res chain seq x y z
N LEU A 1 13.26 -25.21 -10.53
CA LEU A 1 14.69 -25.11 -10.91
C LEU A 1 15.57 -24.44 -9.86
N CYS A 2 15.36 -23.16 -9.48
CA CYS A 2 16.26 -22.44 -8.56
C CYS A 2 16.51 -23.17 -7.22
N GLY A 3 15.45 -23.63 -6.54
CA GLY A 3 15.59 -24.38 -5.28
C GLY A 3 16.26 -25.75 -5.44
N ALA A 4 16.12 -26.40 -6.60
CA ALA A 4 16.81 -27.66 -6.89
C ALA A 4 18.30 -27.47 -7.18
N LEU A 5 18.70 -26.27 -7.63
CA LEU A 5 20.09 -25.91 -7.92
C LEU A 5 20.78 -25.20 -6.73
N GLY A 6 20.14 -25.14 -5.56
CA GLY A 6 20.67 -24.45 -4.38
C GLY A 6 20.71 -22.91 -4.51
N ALA A 7 20.00 -22.34 -5.48
CA ALA A 7 19.94 -20.90 -5.67
C ALA A 7 18.95 -20.24 -4.70
N LEU A 8 19.29 -19.03 -4.24
CA LEU A 8 18.42 -18.22 -3.39
C LEU A 8 17.14 -17.78 -4.14
N PRO A 9 16.03 -17.51 -3.43
CA PRO A 9 14.81 -16.99 -4.03
C PRO A 9 15.07 -15.70 -4.80
N MET A 10 14.64 -15.66 -6.07
CA MET A 10 14.86 -14.51 -6.94
C MET A 10 13.63 -13.60 -6.92
N ALA A 11 13.81 -12.36 -6.47
CA ALA A 11 12.79 -11.31 -6.56
C ALA A 11 13.08 -10.37 -7.74
N ALA A 12 12.02 -9.78 -8.30
CA ALA A 12 12.16 -8.75 -9.33
C ALA A 12 12.77 -7.47 -8.72
N VAL A 13 13.89 -7.01 -9.29
CA VAL A 13 14.54 -5.77 -8.82
C VAL A 13 14.21 -4.63 -9.76
N VAL A 14 13.35 -3.72 -9.29
CA VAL A 14 12.83 -2.57 -10.05
C VAL A 14 13.97 -1.69 -10.59
N VAL A 15 15.00 -1.44 -9.78
CA VAL A 15 16.15 -0.59 -10.17
C VAL A 15 16.90 -1.16 -11.39
N ARG A 16 17.08 -2.49 -11.45
CA ARG A 16 17.74 -3.14 -12.59
C ARG A 16 16.85 -3.14 -13.84
N SER A 17 15.55 -3.34 -13.64
CA SER A 17 14.58 -3.31 -14.74
C SER A 17 14.50 -1.93 -15.39
N THR A 18 14.42 -0.87 -14.57
CA THR A 18 14.36 0.52 -15.04
C THR A 18 15.65 0.93 -15.76
N ALA A 19 16.82 0.57 -15.24
CA ALA A 19 18.09 0.81 -15.92
C ALA A 19 18.17 0.08 -17.27
N ASN A 20 17.70 -1.17 -17.33
CA ASN A 20 17.65 -1.94 -18.57
C ASN A 20 16.70 -1.33 -19.61
N ALA A 21 15.54 -0.83 -19.17
CA ALA A 21 14.60 -0.11 -20.04
C ALA A 21 15.18 1.23 -20.54
N GLN A 22 15.86 1.99 -19.67
CA GLN A 22 16.55 3.22 -20.04
C GLN A 22 17.70 2.98 -21.02
N ALA A 23 18.35 1.81 -20.96
CA ALA A 23 19.34 1.38 -21.93
C ALA A 23 18.75 0.94 -23.29
N GLY A 24 17.43 1.08 -23.49
CA GLY A 24 16.76 0.76 -24.75
C GLY A 24 16.49 -0.74 -24.95
N ALA A 25 16.61 -1.57 -23.92
CA ALA A 25 16.36 -2.99 -24.05
C ALA A 25 14.86 -3.27 -24.20
N THR A 26 14.48 -3.86 -25.33
CA THR A 26 13.09 -4.22 -25.65
C THR A 26 12.82 -5.73 -25.54
N THR A 27 13.86 -6.55 -25.45
CA THR A 27 13.75 -8.02 -25.48
C THR A 27 14.30 -8.68 -24.23
N ALA A 28 13.87 -9.93 -23.98
CA ALA A 28 14.40 -10.75 -22.88
C ALA A 28 15.89 -11.11 -23.04
N LEU A 29 16.45 -10.92 -24.25
CA LEU A 29 17.84 -11.22 -24.56
C LEU A 29 18.82 -10.43 -23.69
N SER A 30 18.49 -9.18 -23.34
CA SER A 30 19.32 -8.36 -22.46
C SER A 30 19.51 -9.00 -21.07
N ARG A 31 18.43 -9.56 -20.49
CA ARG A 31 18.49 -10.24 -19.20
C ARG A 31 19.34 -11.51 -19.26
N ILE A 32 19.24 -12.26 -20.34
CA ILE A 32 20.03 -13.48 -20.57
C ILE A 32 21.50 -13.12 -20.73
N ALA A 33 21.82 -12.15 -21.60
CA ALA A 33 23.18 -11.68 -21.80
C ALA A 33 23.80 -11.17 -20.50
N HIS A 34 23.06 -10.38 -19.71
CA HIS A 34 23.53 -9.92 -18.40
C HIS A 34 23.85 -11.07 -17.44
N GLY A 35 22.99 -12.10 -17.39
CA GLY A 35 23.24 -13.30 -16.59
C GLY A 35 24.48 -14.08 -17.06
N VAL A 36 24.69 -14.20 -18.37
CA VAL A 36 25.87 -14.85 -18.96
C VAL A 36 27.14 -14.07 -18.62
N TRP A 37 27.14 -12.74 -18.73
CA TRP A 37 28.28 -11.91 -18.35
C TRP A 37 28.61 -12.04 -16.86
N LEU A 38 27.60 -12.06 -16.00
CA LEU A 38 27.79 -12.26 -14.56
C LEU A 38 28.46 -13.62 -14.27
N LEU A 39 28.00 -14.69 -14.92
CA LEU A 39 28.58 -16.02 -14.79
C LEU A 39 30.03 -16.07 -15.29
N LEU A 40 30.30 -15.44 -16.44
CA LEU A 40 31.64 -15.39 -17.03
C LEU A 40 32.62 -14.67 -16.10
N PHE A 41 32.26 -13.50 -15.57
CA PHE A 41 33.13 -12.77 -14.64
C PHE A 41 33.33 -13.50 -13.31
N ALA A 42 32.29 -14.14 -12.79
CA ALA A 42 32.41 -14.94 -11.57
C ALA A 42 33.35 -16.15 -11.76
N ALA A 43 33.34 -16.78 -12.94
CA ALA A 43 34.18 -17.95 -13.23
C ALA A 43 35.62 -17.60 -13.61
N LEU A 44 35.83 -16.55 -14.43
CA LEU A 44 37.16 -16.21 -14.97
C LEU A 44 37.95 -15.21 -14.11
N LEU A 45 37.28 -14.38 -13.30
CA LEU A 45 37.95 -13.32 -12.53
C LEU A 45 37.73 -13.40 -10.99
N PRO A 46 37.87 -14.57 -10.35
CA PRO A 46 37.67 -14.68 -8.89
C PRO A 46 38.67 -13.83 -8.09
N ALA A 47 39.92 -13.73 -8.56
CA ALA A 47 40.96 -12.93 -7.90
C ALA A 47 40.62 -11.42 -7.87
N ALA A 48 40.04 -10.89 -8.95
CA ALA A 48 39.63 -9.49 -9.01
C ALA A 48 38.42 -9.22 -8.08
N VAL A 49 37.45 -10.14 -8.04
CA VAL A 49 36.28 -10.03 -7.15
C VAL A 49 36.69 -10.09 -5.68
N GLY A 50 37.68 -10.92 -5.34
CA GLY A 50 38.20 -11.04 -3.97
C GLY A 50 38.89 -9.78 -3.42
N ILE A 51 39.33 -8.87 -4.28
CA ILE A 51 40.00 -7.61 -3.89
C ILE A 51 38.97 -6.50 -3.58
N ILE A 52 37.68 -6.70 -3.91
CA ILE A 52 36.66 -5.67 -3.72
C ILE A 52 36.52 -5.37 -2.22
N PRO A 53 36.81 -4.13 -1.78
CA PRO A 53 36.73 -3.78 -0.37
C PRO A 53 35.28 -3.78 0.11
N LEU A 54 35.05 -4.31 1.31
CA LEU A 54 33.72 -4.34 1.95
C LEU A 54 33.09 -2.95 2.05
N ALA A 55 33.91 -1.91 2.22
CA ALA A 55 33.44 -0.52 2.24
C ALA A 55 32.76 -0.09 0.93
N ALA A 56 33.26 -0.55 -0.22
CA ALA A 56 32.63 -0.25 -1.51
C ALA A 56 31.27 -0.94 -1.64
N LEU A 57 31.17 -2.20 -1.21
CA LEU A 57 29.90 -2.95 -1.22
C LEU A 57 28.87 -2.32 -0.30
N ALA A 58 29.27 -1.93 0.92
CA ALA A 58 28.42 -1.22 1.86
C ALA A 58 27.93 0.11 1.28
N GLY A 59 28.82 0.88 0.64
CA GLY A 59 28.48 2.14 -0.02
C GLY A 59 27.44 1.98 -1.12
N ILE A 60 27.58 0.95 -1.97
CA ILE A 60 26.60 0.63 -3.01
C ILE A 60 25.24 0.26 -2.38
N LEU A 61 25.24 -0.54 -1.32
CA LEU A 61 24.02 -0.97 -0.64
C LEU A 61 23.26 0.20 0.00
N VAL A 62 23.97 1.10 0.68
CA VAL A 62 23.39 2.32 1.26
C VAL A 62 22.85 3.22 0.16
N HIS A 63 23.61 3.45 -0.91
CA HIS A 63 23.16 4.27 -2.04
C HIS A 63 21.88 3.71 -2.68
N ALA A 64 21.84 2.40 -2.90
CA ALA A 64 20.67 1.72 -3.46
C ALA A 64 19.48 1.80 -2.50
N GLY A 65 19.70 1.59 -1.19
CA GLY A 65 18.68 1.72 -0.16
C GLY A 65 18.09 3.13 -0.11
N CYS A 66 18.92 4.17 -0.11
CA CYS A 66 18.46 5.56 -0.13
C CYS A 66 17.59 5.89 -1.35
N LYS A 67 17.85 5.29 -2.51
CA LYS A 67 17.01 5.47 -3.71
C LYS A 67 15.65 4.78 -3.63
N LEU A 68 15.50 3.77 -2.77
CA LEU A 68 14.24 3.06 -2.58
C LEU A 68 13.33 3.75 -1.56
N VAL A 69 13.86 4.63 -0.71
CA VAL A 69 13.06 5.37 0.28
C VAL A 69 12.24 6.45 -0.43
N PRO A 70 10.90 6.44 -0.33
CA PRO A 70 10.02 7.42 -0.97
C PRO A 70 9.98 8.74 -0.19
N ALA A 71 11.14 9.36 0.03
CA ALA A 71 11.28 10.56 0.86
C ALA A 71 10.41 11.74 0.37
N LYS A 72 10.18 11.84 -0.94
CA LYS A 72 9.36 12.90 -1.55
C LYS A 72 7.87 12.71 -1.31
N GLU A 73 7.41 11.48 -1.21
CA GLU A 73 5.99 11.13 -1.05
C GLU A 73 5.57 11.17 0.42
N PHE A 74 6.52 11.01 1.34
CA PHE A 74 6.24 11.04 2.78
C PHE A 74 5.70 12.40 3.27
N GLY A 75 6.20 13.51 2.72
CA GLY A 75 5.75 14.87 3.10
C GLY A 75 4.26 15.12 2.78
N PRO A 76 3.82 14.94 1.52
CA PRO A 76 2.41 14.96 1.15
C PRO A 76 1.56 13.98 1.96
N LEU A 77 2.03 12.73 2.13
CA LEU A 77 1.32 11.70 2.89
C LEU A 77 1.08 12.11 4.33
N TRP A 78 2.07 12.73 4.99
CA TRP A 78 1.92 13.23 6.35
C TRP A 78 0.89 14.37 6.45
N ARG A 79 0.77 15.20 5.41
CA ARG A 79 -0.16 16.34 5.42
C ARG A 79 -1.59 15.91 5.12
N GLU A 80 -1.78 14.99 4.17
CA GLU A 80 -3.08 14.59 3.66
C GLU A 80 -3.66 13.36 4.38
N HIS A 81 -2.80 12.38 4.74
CA HIS A 81 -3.21 11.10 5.33
C HIS A 81 -2.34 10.72 6.54
N ARG A 82 -2.43 11.51 7.62
CA ARG A 82 -1.65 11.30 8.86
C ARG A 82 -1.67 9.87 9.38
N GLY A 83 -2.82 9.20 9.35
CA GLY A 83 -2.95 7.82 9.83
C GLY A 83 -2.16 6.81 8.98
N GLU A 84 -2.05 7.03 7.67
CA GLU A 84 -1.25 6.19 6.78
C GLU A 84 0.25 6.45 6.95
N ALA A 85 0.64 7.72 7.12
CA ALA A 85 2.03 8.07 7.39
C ALA A 85 2.54 7.49 8.72
N VAL A 86 1.71 7.50 9.77
CA VAL A 86 2.03 6.87 11.06
C VAL A 86 2.14 5.35 10.89
N LEU A 87 1.19 4.71 10.20
CA LEU A 87 1.23 3.27 9.95
C LEU A 87 2.50 2.85 9.21
N LEU A 88 2.87 3.60 8.17
CA LEU A 88 4.11 3.40 7.41
C LEU A 88 5.34 3.51 8.32
N ALA A 89 5.41 4.57 9.13
CA ALA A 89 6.53 4.81 10.05
C ALA A 89 6.66 3.69 11.10
N VAL A 90 5.54 3.29 11.71
CA VAL A 90 5.51 2.20 12.71
C VAL A 90 5.96 0.89 12.07
N THR A 91 5.47 0.57 10.87
CA THR A 91 5.87 -0.65 10.14
C THR A 91 7.37 -0.63 9.81
N ALA A 92 7.90 0.50 9.34
CA ALA A 92 9.31 0.66 9.05
C ALA A 92 10.19 0.50 10.31
N ILE A 93 9.81 1.14 11.43
CA ILE A 93 10.51 1.01 12.71
C ILE A 93 10.46 -0.43 13.21
N ALA A 94 9.29 -1.09 13.13
CA ALA A 94 9.13 -2.48 13.51
C ALA A 94 10.10 -3.38 12.73
N ILE A 95 10.17 -3.25 11.40
CA ILE A 95 11.10 -4.02 10.56
C ILE A 95 12.56 -3.82 10.97
N VAL A 96 12.95 -2.59 11.34
CA VAL A 96 14.33 -2.27 11.74
C VAL A 96 14.68 -2.82 13.13
N VAL A 97 13.72 -2.81 14.06
CA VAL A 97 13.94 -3.23 15.46
C VAL A 97 13.78 -4.74 15.64
N THR A 98 12.86 -5.37 14.91
CA THR A 98 12.60 -6.81 14.99
C THR A 98 13.26 -7.51 13.81
N ASN A 99 12.49 -7.81 12.76
CA ASN A 99 12.91 -8.47 11.54
C ASN A 99 11.89 -8.15 10.43
N LEU A 100 12.28 -8.39 9.17
CA LEU A 100 11.39 -8.21 8.02
C LEU A 100 10.06 -8.96 8.17
N PHE A 101 10.10 -10.24 8.57
CA PHE A 101 8.91 -11.07 8.65
C PHE A 101 7.94 -10.57 9.73
N GLU A 102 8.43 -10.42 10.97
CA GLU A 102 7.62 -9.93 12.10
C GLU A 102 7.09 -8.51 11.86
N GLY A 103 7.93 -7.62 11.34
CA GLY A 103 7.54 -6.25 11.04
C GLY A 103 6.44 -6.17 9.96
N VAL A 104 6.51 -7.01 8.93
CA VAL A 104 5.45 -7.10 7.89
C VAL A 104 4.15 -7.64 8.47
N VAL A 105 4.20 -8.69 9.30
CA VAL A 105 2.99 -9.22 9.95
C VAL A 105 2.36 -8.17 10.86
N LEU A 106 3.16 -7.47 11.67
CA LEU A 106 2.69 -6.40 12.54
C LEU A 106 2.05 -5.27 11.72
N GLY A 107 2.73 -4.79 10.67
CA GLY A 107 2.21 -3.73 9.80
C GLY A 107 0.89 -4.11 9.13
N LEU A 108 0.77 -5.36 8.67
CA LEU A 108 -0.47 -5.88 8.10
C LEU A 108 -1.61 -5.90 9.12
N LEU A 109 -1.36 -6.35 10.35
CA LEU A 109 -2.36 -6.34 11.42
C LEU A 109 -2.84 -4.92 11.74
N LEU A 110 -1.91 -3.97 11.89
CA LEU A 110 -2.28 -2.57 12.13
C LEU A 110 -3.06 -1.98 10.94
N ALA A 111 -2.69 -2.32 9.71
CA ALA A 111 -3.42 -1.88 8.51
C ALA A 111 -4.87 -2.38 8.51
N VAL A 112 -5.08 -3.66 8.85
CA VAL A 112 -6.42 -4.26 8.96
C VAL A 112 -7.23 -3.59 10.07
N VAL A 113 -6.64 -3.40 11.26
CA VAL A 113 -7.33 -2.73 12.39
C VAL A 113 -7.71 -1.29 12.04
N LYS A 114 -6.79 -0.53 11.44
CA LYS A 114 -7.05 0.85 10.99
C LYS A 114 -8.17 0.88 9.96
N SER A 115 -8.11 0.01 8.94
CA SER A 115 -9.13 -0.08 7.90
C SER A 115 -10.50 -0.42 8.47
N ALA A 116 -10.56 -1.37 9.40
CA ALA A 116 -11.79 -1.72 10.12
C ALA A 116 -12.33 -0.55 10.94
N TRP A 117 -11.45 0.21 11.61
CA TRP A 117 -11.84 1.38 12.41
C TRP A 117 -12.40 2.52 11.55
N GLU A 118 -11.73 2.85 10.44
CA GLU A 118 -12.16 3.88 9.49
C GLU A 118 -13.48 3.49 8.81
N THR A 119 -13.62 2.22 8.43
CA THR A 119 -14.88 1.67 7.91
C THR A 119 -16.01 1.71 8.97
N SER A 120 -15.67 1.61 10.25
CA SER A 120 -16.65 1.69 11.35
C SER A 120 -17.13 3.12 11.66
N HIS A 121 -16.45 4.17 11.19
CA HIS A 121 -16.78 5.57 11.53
C HIS A 121 -17.50 6.33 10.41
N VAL A 122 -18.20 5.64 9.50
CA VAL A 122 -18.94 6.32 8.42
C VAL A 122 -19.97 7.30 8.97
N GLN A 123 -19.78 8.57 8.61
CA GLN A 123 -20.58 9.72 9.02
C GLN A 123 -21.83 9.82 8.14
N LEU A 124 -23.00 9.73 8.78
CA LEU A 124 -24.27 10.10 8.17
C LEU A 124 -24.34 11.63 8.10
N THR A 125 -24.17 12.19 6.91
CA THR A 125 -24.35 13.63 6.68
C THR A 125 -25.81 13.89 6.32
N THR A 126 -26.61 14.31 7.31
CA THR A 126 -28.00 14.72 7.08
C THR A 126 -28.04 16.21 6.72
N ARG A 127 -28.58 16.56 5.55
CA ARG A 127 -28.73 17.97 5.11
C ARG A 127 -30.21 18.34 4.99
N ARG A 128 -30.76 19.01 5.99
CA ARG A 128 -32.10 19.62 5.88
C ARG A 128 -32.07 20.79 4.90
N LEU A 129 -32.92 20.75 3.87
CA LEU A 129 -33.15 21.86 2.94
C LEU A 129 -34.37 22.69 3.39
N THR A 130 -34.23 24.00 3.24
CA THR A 130 -35.21 25.01 3.68
C THR A 130 -36.45 24.98 2.76
N GLY A 131 -37.62 24.60 3.30
CA GLY A 131 -38.90 24.64 2.56
C GLY A 131 -39.96 23.59 2.93
N GLY A 132 -39.91 22.98 4.13
CA GLY A 132 -40.91 22.00 4.57
C GLY A 132 -40.75 20.60 3.94
N ARG A 133 -39.58 20.29 3.38
CA ARG A 133 -39.21 18.98 2.85
C ARG A 133 -37.91 18.52 3.49
N VAL A 134 -37.90 17.30 4.02
CA VAL A 134 -36.72 16.70 4.63
C VAL A 134 -36.07 15.79 3.59
N VAL A 135 -34.97 16.25 2.99
CA VAL A 135 -34.13 15.43 2.11
C VAL A 135 -33.06 14.77 2.98
N VAL A 136 -33.01 13.44 2.97
CA VAL A 136 -32.00 12.67 3.71
C VAL A 136 -31.06 12.05 2.68
N THR A 137 -29.86 12.62 2.54
CA THR A 137 -28.83 12.09 1.64
C THR A 137 -27.96 11.09 2.39
N LEU A 138 -28.02 9.82 1.98
CA LEU A 138 -27.12 8.77 2.50
C LEU A 138 -25.83 8.77 1.67
N THR A 139 -24.72 9.12 2.32
CA THR A 139 -23.38 9.11 1.71
C THR A 139 -22.50 8.11 2.45
N GLY A 140 -21.99 7.07 1.76
CA GLY A 140 -21.16 6.03 2.37
C GLY A 140 -21.38 4.61 1.82
N ASN A 141 -21.04 3.61 2.64
CA ASN A 141 -21.25 2.18 2.35
C ASN A 141 -22.39 1.64 3.22
N ALA A 142 -23.45 1.12 2.60
CA ALA A 142 -24.58 0.52 3.28
C ALA A 142 -24.35 -1.00 3.43
N THR A 143 -23.82 -1.41 4.59
CA THR A 143 -23.54 -2.81 4.93
C THR A 143 -24.61 -3.36 5.89
N PHE A 144 -24.92 -4.67 5.81
CA PHE A 144 -25.95 -5.36 6.61
C PHE A 144 -25.88 -5.07 8.12
N LEU A 145 -24.67 -4.91 8.66
CA LEU A 145 -24.42 -4.59 10.08
C LEU A 145 -24.99 -3.22 10.54
N ARG A 146 -25.45 -2.37 9.61
CA ARG A 146 -25.91 -0.99 9.90
C ARG A 146 -27.35 -0.70 9.50
N LEU A 147 -28.05 -1.69 8.92
CA LEU A 147 -29.49 -1.62 8.68
C LEU A 147 -30.26 -1.20 9.95
N PRO A 148 -29.95 -1.73 11.16
CA PRO A 148 -30.67 -1.35 12.38
C PRO A 148 -30.53 0.12 12.75
N ARG A 149 -29.32 0.69 12.67
CA ARG A 149 -29.08 2.12 12.99
C ARG A 149 -29.64 3.08 11.96
N ILE A 150 -29.65 2.68 10.68
CA ILE A 150 -30.26 3.45 9.61
C ILE A 150 -31.77 3.48 9.81
N LEU A 151 -32.39 2.35 10.16
CA LEU A 151 -33.81 2.26 10.49
C LEU A 151 -34.17 3.10 11.72
N GLU A 152 -33.41 3.01 12.81
CA GLU A 152 -33.63 3.83 14.02
C GLU A 152 -33.63 5.34 13.70
N GLN A 153 -32.69 5.81 12.88
CA GLN A 153 -32.62 7.22 12.49
C GLN A 153 -33.71 7.65 11.50
N LEU A 154 -34.20 6.74 10.67
CA LEU A 154 -35.35 6.97 9.80
C LEU A 154 -36.65 7.02 10.60
N GLU A 155 -36.73 6.25 11.68
CA GLU A 155 -37.89 6.15 12.56
C GLU A 155 -38.01 7.34 13.53
N GLU A 156 -36.89 7.99 13.85
CA GLU A 156 -36.84 9.27 14.58
C GLU A 156 -37.24 10.50 13.74
N LEU A 157 -37.44 10.35 12.42
CA LEU A 157 -37.87 11.45 11.57
C LEU A 157 -39.37 11.74 11.76
N PRO A 158 -39.78 13.02 11.78
CA PRO A 158 -41.19 13.39 11.89
C PRO A 158 -41.96 12.85 10.69
N GLN A 159 -42.89 11.92 10.95
CA GLN A 159 -43.70 11.21 9.94
C GLN A 159 -44.71 12.12 9.18
N ASP A 160 -44.78 13.39 9.57
CA ASP A 160 -45.76 14.38 9.07
C ASP A 160 -45.28 15.15 7.83
N GLN A 161 -44.13 14.80 7.26
CA GLN A 161 -43.57 15.46 6.07
C GLN A 161 -43.12 14.44 5.02
N PRO A 162 -43.24 14.75 3.72
CA PRO A 162 -42.71 13.90 2.66
C PRO A 162 -41.17 13.83 2.78
N ILE A 163 -40.66 12.61 2.98
CA ILE A 163 -39.24 12.29 3.10
C ILE A 163 -38.72 11.88 1.72
N GLU A 164 -37.72 12.58 1.22
CA GLU A 164 -37.03 12.24 -0.03
C GLU A 164 -35.67 11.64 0.32
N LEU A 165 -35.52 10.35 0.01
CA LEU A 165 -34.30 9.57 0.25
C LEU A 165 -33.40 9.65 -0.98
N ASP A 166 -32.33 10.43 -0.86
CA ASP A 166 -31.33 10.55 -1.93
C ASP A 166 -30.21 9.53 -1.70
N LEU A 167 -30.20 8.50 -2.56
CA LEU A 167 -29.24 7.38 -2.54
C LEU A 167 -28.05 7.60 -3.48
N THR A 168 -27.96 8.76 -4.14
CA THR A 168 -26.97 9.04 -5.19
C THR A 168 -25.53 9.06 -4.65
N GLY A 169 -25.35 9.18 -3.33
CA GLY A 169 -24.05 9.16 -2.64
C GLY A 169 -23.58 7.79 -2.14
N LEU A 170 -24.33 6.71 -2.39
CA LEU A 170 -23.94 5.36 -1.97
C LEU A 170 -22.86 4.78 -2.88
N ARG A 171 -21.70 4.47 -2.29
CA ARG A 171 -20.57 3.85 -3.00
C ARG A 171 -20.64 2.33 -3.03
N HIS A 172 -21.35 1.74 -2.07
CA HIS A 172 -21.52 0.29 -1.97
C HIS A 172 -22.83 -0.03 -1.25
N LEU A 173 -23.59 -0.98 -1.80
CA LEU A 173 -24.91 -1.40 -1.32
C LEU A 173 -24.87 -2.92 -1.22
N ASP A 174 -24.84 -3.43 0.01
CA ASP A 174 -24.77 -4.86 0.29
C ASP A 174 -26.16 -5.49 0.07
N HIS A 175 -26.23 -6.60 -0.68
CA HIS A 175 -27.48 -7.33 -0.93
C HIS A 175 -27.59 -8.48 0.06
N ALA A 176 -28.36 -8.26 1.12
CA ALA A 176 -28.84 -9.30 2.02
C ALA A 176 -30.38 -9.27 2.05
#